data_AF-A0A352N954-F1
#
_entry.id   AF-A0A352N954-F1
#
_cell.length_a   1.000
_cell.length_b   1.000
_cell.length_c   1.000
_cell.angle_alpha   90.00
_cell.angle_beta   90.00
_cell.angle_gamma   90.00
#
_symmetry.space_group_name_H-M   'P 1'
#
loop_
_entity.id
_entity.type
_entity.pdbx_description
1 polymer ?
#
loop_
_entity_poly.entity_id
_entity_poly.type
_entity_poly.pdbx_seq_one_letter_code
_entity_poly.pdbx_strand_id
1 'polypeptide(L)' 'MAIKCENISANKSKCNCTYEPCDKKGNCCACIHYHLSNNELPACAFPDEVEKSWDRSFSKFVDAQKKK' A
#
# COMPACT_ATOMS: atom_id res chain seq x y z
N MET A 1 21.90 -9.97 -3.93
CA MET A 1 21.14 -11.17 -3.49
C MET A 1 19.71 -10.75 -3.22
N ALA A 2 18.73 -11.39 -3.86
CA ALA A 2 17.32 -11.08 -3.59
C ALA A 2 16.96 -11.63 -2.21
N ILE A 3 16.63 -10.74 -1.27
CA ILE A 3 16.15 -11.14 0.05
C ILE A 3 14.79 -11.83 -0.15
N LYS A 4 14.71 -13.12 0.18
CA LYS A 4 13.48 -13.90 0.12
C LYS A 4 12.58 -13.47 1.29
N CYS A 5 11.38 -12.97 0.99
CA CYS A 5 10.37 -12.66 2.00
C CYS A 5 9.40 -13.84 2.14
N GLU A 6 9.36 -14.46 3.32
CA GLU A 6 8.42 -15.55 3.63
C GLU A 6 6.97 -15.08 3.84
N ASN A 7 6.78 -13.79 4.12
CA ASN A 7 5.48 -13.22 4.44
C ASN A 7 4.68 -12.77 3.21
N ILE A 8 5.15 -12.99 1.97
CA ILE A 8 4.49 -12.48 0.75
C ILE A 8 3.01 -12.89 0.70
N SER A 9 2.70 -14.17 0.93
CA SER A 9 1.34 -14.68 0.88
C SER A 9 0.44 -14.07 1.97
N ALA A 10 0.95 -13.95 3.20
CA ALA A 10 0.22 -13.37 4.33
C ALA A 10 0.05 -11.85 4.20
N ASN A 11 1.00 -11.16 3.57
CA ASN A 11 0.90 -9.74 3.28
C ASN A 11 -0.08 -9.48 2.14
N LYS A 12 -0.13 -10.37 1.13
CA LYS A 12 -1.06 -10.26 0.01
C LYS A 12 -2.52 -10.35 0.47
N SER A 13 -2.84 -11.19 1.46
CA SER A 13 -4.19 -11.27 2.02
C SER A 13 -4.61 -10.02 2.81
N LYS A 14 -3.65 -9.21 3.29
CA LYS A 14 -3.90 -7.92 3.97
C LYS A 14 -3.81 -6.72 3.03
N CYS A 15 -3.50 -6.93 1.76
CA CYS A 15 -3.33 -5.85 0.79
C CYS A 15 -4.68 -5.52 0.15
N ASN A 16 -5.18 -4.31 0.40
CA ASN A 16 -6.40 -3.78 -0.21
C ASN A 16 -6.16 -2.98 -1.48
N CYS A 17 -4.95 -3.00 -2.07
CA CYS A 17 -4.64 -2.27 -3.30
C CYS A 17 -5.61 -2.65 -4.42
N THR A 18 -6.37 -1.66 -4.89
CA THR A 18 -7.42 -1.83 -5.90
C THR A 18 -6.88 -1.88 -7.33
N TYR A 19 -5.60 -1.55 -7.53
CA TYR A 19 -4.95 -1.61 -8.84
C TYR A 19 -4.61 -3.06 -9.23
N GLU A 20 -5.24 -3.55 -10.30
CA GLU A 20 -4.86 -4.76 -11.04
C GLU A 20 -4.29 -4.29 -12.38
N PRO A 21 -2.99 -4.45 -12.66
CA PRO A 21 -2.16 -5.64 -12.41
C PRO A 21 -0.93 -5.38 -11.51
N CYS A 22 -1.12 -4.95 -10.25
CA CYS A 22 -0.01 -4.63 -9.35
C CYS A 22 0.90 -5.85 -9.04
N ASP A 23 2.14 -5.80 -9.53
CA ASP A 23 3.20 -6.82 -9.38
C ASP A 23 3.85 -6.82 -7.99
N LYS A 24 3.62 -5.77 -7.18
CA LYS A 24 4.25 -5.57 -5.85
C LYS A 24 3.39 -6.08 -4.70
N LYS A 25 2.15 -6.55 -4.95
CA LYS A 25 1.23 -7.03 -3.91
C LYS A 25 1.89 -8.13 -3.05
N GLY A 26 1.93 -7.90 -1.74
CA GLY A 26 2.56 -8.80 -0.77
C GLY A 26 4.07 -8.59 -0.56
N ASN A 27 4.77 -7.94 -1.50
CA ASN A 27 6.16 -7.53 -1.33
C ASN A 27 6.22 -6.10 -0.75
N CYS A 28 6.11 -5.98 0.58
CA CYS A 28 6.02 -4.69 1.25
C CYS A 28 7.23 -3.78 0.99
N CYS A 29 8.45 -4.32 0.93
CA CYS A 29 9.64 -3.52 0.65
C CYS A 29 9.58 -2.87 -0.73
N ALA A 30 9.20 -3.63 -1.77
CA ALA A 30 9.04 -3.11 -3.12
C ALA A 30 7.87 -2.11 -3.21
N CYS A 31 6.76 -2.40 -2.53
CA CYS A 31 5.57 -1.55 -2.48
C CYS A 31 5.87 -0.19 -1.84
N ILE A 32 6.54 -0.17 -0.68
CA ILE A 32 6.92 1.05 0.04
C ILE A 32 7.89 1.88 -0.79
N HIS A 33 8.97 1.29 -1.33
CA HIS A 33 9.92 2.07 -2.15
C HIS A 33 9.24 2.71 -3.36
N TYR A 34 8.35 1.98 -4.04
CA TYR A 34 7.62 2.50 -5.18
C TYR A 34 6.74 3.70 -4.80
N HIS A 35 5.89 3.57 -3.77
CA HIS A 35 5.00 4.67 -3.39
C HIS A 35 5.76 5.86 -2.81
N LEU A 36 6.80 5.64 -2.00
CA LEU A 36 7.63 6.74 -1.48
C LEU A 36 8.31 7.53 -2.60
N SER A 37 8.75 6.88 -3.68
CA SER A 37 9.30 7.60 -4.85
C SER A 37 8.28 8.51 -5.55
N ASN A 38 6.97 8.27 -5.33
CA ASN A 38 5.87 9.07 -5.85
C ASN A 38 5.27 10.02 -4.80
N ASN A 39 5.89 10.18 -3.62
CA ASN A 39 5.32 10.89 -2.46
C ASN A 39 3.95 10.35 -2.01
N GLU A 40 3.79 9.03 -2.06
CA GLU A 40 2.58 8.30 -1.67
C GLU A 40 2.88 7.26 -0.58
N LEU A 41 1.81 6.72 0.00
CA LEU A 41 1.85 5.54 0.85
C LEU A 41 1.18 4.33 0.17
N PRO A 42 1.56 3.09 0.53
CA PRO A 42 0.84 1.90 0.07
C PRO A 42 -0.65 1.92 0.44
N ALA A 43 -1.47 1.30 -0.40
CA ALA A 43 -2.91 1.14 -0.17
C ALA A 43 -3.27 0.63 1.24
N CYS A 44 -2.49 -0.30 1.79
CA CYS A 44 -2.73 -0.87 3.12
C CYS A 44 -2.55 0.12 4.29
N ALA A 45 -2.10 1.34 4.04
CA ALA A 45 -2.10 2.43 5.01
C ALA A 45 -3.46 3.14 5.10
N PHE A 46 -4.39 2.84 4.17
CA PHE A 46 -5.68 3.50 4.03
C PHE A 46 -6.85 2.51 4.23
N PRO A 47 -8.00 2.98 4.76
CA PRO A 47 -9.25 2.23 4.71
C PRO A 47 -9.69 1.92 3.27
N ASP A 48 -10.43 0.83 3.07
CA ASP A 48 -10.87 0.38 1.74
C ASP A 48 -11.69 1.45 0.99
N GLU A 49 -12.49 2.22 1.71
CA GLU A 49 -13.27 3.32 1.15
C GLU A 49 -12.40 4.47 0.60
N VAL A 50 -11.25 4.72 1.24
CA VAL A 50 -10.29 5.75 0.81
C VAL A 50 -9.47 5.23 -0.38
N GLU A 51 -9.01 3.98 -0.32
CA GLU A 51 -8.25 3.36 -1.40
C GLU A 51 -9.04 3.31 -2.73
N LYS A 52 -10.37 3.22 -2.69
CA LYS A 52 -11.23 3.34 -3.90
C LYS A 52 -11.13 4.70 -4.60
N SER A 53 -10.69 5.75 -3.91
CA SER A 53 -10.45 7.08 -4.50
C SER A 53 -9.07 7.24 -5.13
N TRP A 54 -8.17 6.28 -4.89
CA TRP A 54 -6.80 6.22 -5.40
C TRP A 54 -5.89 7.37 -4.94
N ASP A 55 -6.39 8.27 -4.09
CA ASP A 55 -5.59 9.30 -3.43
C ASP A 55 -4.75 8.66 -2.32
N ARG A 56 -3.50 8.31 -2.67
CA ARG A 56 -2.51 7.71 -1.77
C ARG A 56 -1.53 8.73 -1.21
N SER A 57 -1.87 10.01 -1.27
CA SER A 57 -1.01 11.10 -0.77
C SER A 57 -0.85 11.05 0.75
N PHE A 58 0.26 11.60 1.24
CA PHE A 58 0.45 11.79 2.68
C PHE A 58 -0.63 12.68 3.32
N SER A 59 -1.14 13.69 2.60
CA SER A 59 -2.25 14.53 3.09
C SER A 59 -3.49 13.69 3.35
N LYS A 60 -3.85 12.83 2.39
CA LYS A 60 -5.00 11.94 2.53
C LYS A 60 -4.83 10.97 3.69
N PHE A 61 -3.62 10.47 3.91
CA PHE A 61 -3.33 9.59 5.04
C PHE A 61 -3.58 10.29 6.37
N VAL A 62 -3.06 11.50 6.54
CA VAL A 62 -3.27 12.31 7.75
C VAL A 62 -4.76 12.54 8.00
N ASP A 63 -5.53 12.88 6.96
CA ASP A 63 -6.97 13.10 7.10
C ASP A 63 -7.75 11.82 7.41
N ALA A 64 -7.33 10.67 6.86
CA ALA A 64 -7.92 9.38 7.17
C ALA A 64 -7.67 8.97 8.64
N GLN A 65 -6.50 9.29 9.21
CA GLN A 65 -6.18 8.97 10.61
C GLN A 65 -6.88 9.89 11.62
N LYS A 66 -7.20 11.15 11.27
CA LYS A 66 -7.94 12.06 12.16
C LYS A 66 -9.37 11.60 12.45
N LYS A 67 -9.94 10.74 11.60
CA LYS A 67 -11.32 10.23 11.71
C LYS A 67 -11.42 8.91 12.47
N LYS A 68 -10.30 8.46 13.04
CA LYS A 68 -10.18 7.22 13.80
C LYS A 68 -10.36 7.50 15.29
#